data_AF-A0A8T5KQ29-F1
#
_entry.id   AF-A0A8T5KQ29-F1
#
_cell.length_a   1.000
_cell.length_b   1.000
_cell.length_c   1.000
_cell.angle_alpha   90.00
_cell.angle_beta   90.00
_cell.angle_gamma   90.00
#
_symmetry.space_group_name_H-M   'P 1'
#
loop_
_entity.id
_entity.type
_entity.pdbx_description
1 polymer ?
#
loop_
_entity_poly.entity_id
_entity_poly.type
_entity_poly.pdbx_seq_one_letter_code
_entity_poly.pdbx_strand_id
1 'polypeptide(L)'
;MNLILISAISELLIFILCQLIFLQRKKQNFQASLYFMLIGASFLVTGYLFMMSSIGFELPFTLEAKVLQIVWIAFFLILLLARISNIRKLEFLIPLLFVPLLVVFYNTPWQTITMSIAHYIIGIVFFILFILSTRKIKHSGLFGLAYVFSIILILLTSGLSGLNEIIFIPNILLLIAFVYFIRYGLEFDHFVRPQKLKIKLMRSPLLSFLRLIVYITLLNASILSASLVLHEAGHLTTGAIYGCQGGTIIILDLFPETPDPYTELTCPEPIQEVILALSGFMFVIPFGIIFLFLRRFPEKNFAYVVFGMAISLGAQDMLLAFPFLYIPYIFMFVGTFIAALGELLLIYDYTSHHDHHHTHCDEMHD
;
A
#
# COMPACT_ATOMS: atom_id res chain seq x y z
N MET A 1 -14.08 -9.11 18.92
CA MET A 1 -14.36 -9.19 17.47
C MET A 1 -13.19 -9.91 16.80
N ASN A 2 -13.45 -10.96 16.03
CA ASN A 2 -12.40 -11.72 15.35
C ASN A 2 -11.95 -10.94 14.10
N LEU A 3 -10.72 -10.42 14.08
CA LEU A 3 -10.19 -9.62 12.96
C LEU A 3 -10.09 -10.44 11.67
N ILE A 4 -9.78 -11.73 11.78
CA ILE A 4 -9.76 -12.67 10.65
C ILE A 4 -11.15 -12.75 10.00
N LEU A 5 -12.23 -12.70 10.79
CA LEU A 5 -13.59 -12.67 10.27
C LEU A 5 -13.88 -11.37 9.50
N ILE A 6 -13.38 -10.22 9.97
CA ILE A 6 -13.52 -8.94 9.24
C ILE A 6 -12.75 -8.99 7.92
N SER A 7 -11.55 -9.55 7.94
CA SER A 7 -10.75 -9.81 6.74
C SER A 7 -11.51 -10.69 5.75
N ALA A 8 -12.11 -11.80 6.21
CA ALA A 8 -12.97 -12.65 5.38
C ALA A 8 -14.16 -11.89 4.78
N ILE A 9 -14.86 -11.09 5.57
CA ILE A 9 -15.99 -10.26 5.11
C ILE A 9 -15.52 -9.28 4.03
N SER A 10 -14.37 -8.63 4.22
CA SER A 10 -13.83 -7.68 3.25
C SER A 10 -13.52 -8.34 1.90
N GLU A 11 -12.98 -9.57 1.89
CA GLU A 11 -12.73 -10.34 0.66
C GLU A 11 -14.05 -10.70 -0.04
N LEU A 12 -15.06 -11.15 0.73
CA LEU A 12 -16.38 -11.48 0.19
C LEU A 12 -17.09 -10.25 -0.41
N LEU A 13 -16.93 -9.07 0.19
CA LEU A 13 -17.45 -7.82 -0.36
C LEU A 13 -16.80 -7.48 -1.71
N ILE A 14 -15.49 -7.68 -1.86
CA ILE A 14 -14.79 -7.48 -3.14
C ILE A 14 -15.29 -8.50 -4.18
N PHE A 15 -15.49 -9.76 -3.80
CA PHE A 15 -16.10 -10.77 -4.67
C PHE A 15 -17.49 -10.34 -5.14
N ILE A 16 -18.39 -9.97 -4.22
CA ILE A 16 -19.76 -9.52 -4.54
C ILE A 16 -19.72 -8.33 -5.50
N LEU A 17 -18.88 -7.33 -5.20
CA LEU A 17 -18.71 -6.18 -6.09
C LEU A 17 -18.30 -6.62 -7.49
N CYS A 18 -17.28 -7.47 -7.62
CA CYS A 18 -16.81 -7.99 -8.91
C CYS A 18 -17.89 -8.76 -9.68
N GLN A 19 -18.73 -9.55 -9.00
CA GLN A 19 -19.85 -10.25 -9.63
C GLN A 19 -20.93 -9.29 -10.13
N LEU A 20 -21.25 -8.26 -9.33
CA LEU A 20 -22.21 -7.23 -9.74
C LEU A 20 -21.73 -6.51 -11.00
N ILE A 21 -20.44 -6.21 -11.12
CA ILE A 21 -19.84 -5.62 -12.33
C ILE A 21 -20.07 -6.53 -13.52
N PHE A 22 -19.72 -7.81 -13.38
CA PHE A 22 -19.86 -8.78 -14.45
C PHE A 22 -21.31 -8.86 -14.95
N LEU A 23 -22.26 -8.99 -14.03
CA LEU A 23 -23.69 -9.10 -14.36
C LEU A 23 -24.23 -7.85 -15.04
N GLN A 24 -23.88 -6.66 -14.55
CA GLN A 24 -24.34 -5.39 -15.12
C GLN A 24 -23.73 -5.11 -16.50
N ARG A 25 -22.49 -5.53 -16.75
CA ARG A 25 -21.69 -5.03 -17.88
C ARG A 25 -21.32 -6.07 -18.94
N LYS A 26 -21.64 -7.35 -18.73
CA LYS A 26 -21.36 -8.43 -19.69
C LYS A 26 -21.87 -8.19 -21.11
N LYS A 27 -22.98 -7.44 -21.27
CA LYS A 27 -23.56 -7.11 -22.58
C LYS A 27 -22.75 -6.05 -23.34
N GLN A 28 -22.09 -5.12 -22.63
CA GLN A 28 -21.33 -4.02 -23.24
C GLN A 28 -19.90 -4.44 -23.58
N ASN A 29 -19.21 -5.11 -22.66
CA ASN A 29 -17.84 -5.57 -22.85
C ASN A 29 -17.62 -6.86 -22.07
N PHE A 30 -17.93 -7.99 -22.71
CA PHE A 30 -17.86 -9.30 -22.08
C PHE A 30 -16.47 -9.62 -21.52
N GLN A 31 -15.41 -9.34 -22.29
CA GLN A 31 -14.05 -9.71 -21.90
C GLN A 31 -13.54 -8.91 -20.70
N ALA A 32 -13.76 -7.59 -20.64
CA ALA A 32 -13.40 -6.79 -19.46
C ALA A 32 -14.22 -7.21 -18.22
N SER A 33 -15.51 -7.47 -18.42
CA SER A 33 -16.41 -7.98 -17.36
C SER A 33 -15.96 -9.34 -16.85
N LEU A 34 -15.49 -10.22 -17.74
CA LEU A 34 -14.96 -11.53 -17.40
C LEU A 34 -13.70 -11.42 -16.54
N TYR A 35 -12.79 -10.48 -16.83
CA TYR A 35 -11.61 -10.25 -16.00
C TYR A 35 -11.98 -9.83 -14.58
N PHE A 36 -13.00 -8.97 -14.39
CA PHE A 36 -13.52 -8.66 -13.06
C PHE A 36 -14.08 -9.89 -12.36
N MET A 37 -14.86 -10.72 -13.06
CA MET A 37 -15.38 -11.96 -12.49
C MET A 37 -14.25 -12.89 -12.01
N LEU A 38 -13.17 -13.01 -12.80
CA LEU A 38 -12.01 -13.84 -12.48
C LEU A 38 -11.20 -13.26 -11.31
N ILE A 39 -11.03 -11.94 -11.24
CA ILE A 39 -10.48 -11.26 -10.07
C ILE A 39 -11.35 -11.59 -8.84
N GLY A 40 -12.66 -11.37 -8.91
CA GLY A 40 -13.59 -11.65 -7.83
C GLY A 40 -13.54 -13.10 -7.36
N ALA A 41 -13.48 -14.06 -8.27
CA ALA A 41 -13.40 -15.49 -7.94
C ALA A 41 -12.19 -15.82 -7.04
N SER A 42 -11.06 -15.12 -7.24
CA SER A 42 -9.89 -15.30 -6.37
C SER A 42 -10.14 -14.84 -4.93
N PHE A 43 -10.92 -13.75 -4.73
CA PHE A 43 -11.36 -13.26 -3.42
C PHE A 43 -12.35 -14.20 -2.72
N LEU A 44 -13.16 -14.94 -3.48
CA LEU A 44 -14.05 -15.95 -2.90
C LEU A 44 -13.24 -17.09 -2.27
N VAL A 45 -12.19 -17.54 -2.95
CA VAL A 45 -11.33 -18.63 -2.46
C VAL A 45 -10.64 -18.20 -1.17
N THR A 46 -9.93 -17.07 -1.17
CA THR A 46 -9.22 -16.58 0.03
C THR A 46 -10.15 -16.14 1.14
N GLY A 47 -11.30 -15.53 0.81
CA GLY A 47 -12.34 -15.21 1.80
C GLY A 47 -12.88 -16.45 2.51
N TYR A 48 -13.07 -17.56 1.78
CA TYR A 48 -13.44 -18.85 2.39
C TYR A 48 -12.34 -19.38 3.32
N LEU A 49 -11.07 -19.31 2.91
CA LEU A 49 -9.95 -19.75 3.76
C LEU A 49 -9.87 -18.93 5.06
N PHE A 50 -10.00 -17.61 4.98
CA PHE A 50 -10.05 -16.75 6.18
C PHE A 50 -11.27 -17.05 7.05
N MET A 51 -12.43 -17.34 6.44
CA MET A 51 -13.62 -17.73 7.20
C MET A 51 -13.39 -19.04 7.97
N MET A 52 -12.76 -20.04 7.35
CA MET A 52 -12.39 -21.29 8.01
C MET A 52 -11.37 -21.07 9.15
N SER A 53 -10.35 -20.24 8.91
CA SER A 53 -9.38 -19.86 9.95
C SER A 53 -10.06 -19.16 11.13
N SER A 54 -11.07 -18.31 10.88
CA SER A 54 -11.79 -17.58 11.93
C SER A 54 -12.58 -18.46 12.90
N ILE A 55 -12.90 -19.69 12.50
CA ILE A 55 -13.58 -20.70 13.33
C ILE A 55 -12.62 -21.78 13.85
N GLY A 56 -11.30 -21.57 13.73
CA GLY A 56 -10.25 -22.45 14.28
C GLY A 56 -9.76 -23.55 13.33
N PHE A 57 -10.16 -23.54 12.05
CA PHE A 57 -9.62 -24.45 11.04
C PHE A 57 -8.45 -23.79 10.29
N GLU A 58 -7.24 -24.00 10.77
CA GLU A 58 -6.02 -23.52 10.11
C GLU A 58 -5.65 -24.44 8.93
N LEU A 59 -5.69 -23.89 7.72
CA LEU A 59 -5.29 -24.60 6.50
C LEU A 59 -3.83 -24.26 6.17
N PRO A 60 -2.97 -25.27 5.93
CA PRO A 60 -1.53 -25.07 5.76
C PRO A 60 -1.14 -24.31 4.48
N PHE A 61 -2.10 -24.04 3.59
CA PHE A 61 -1.89 -23.40 2.29
C PHE A 61 -2.50 -21.98 2.20
N THR A 62 -2.86 -21.37 3.33
CA THR A 62 -3.55 -20.06 3.36
C THR A 62 -2.68 -18.96 2.76
N LEU A 63 -1.38 -18.96 3.09
CA LEU A 63 -0.43 -17.97 2.61
C LEU A 63 -0.13 -18.14 1.11
N GLU A 64 0.05 -19.38 0.65
CA GLU A 64 0.26 -19.74 -0.75
C GLU A 64 -0.95 -19.35 -1.59
N ALA A 65 -2.17 -19.63 -1.11
CA ALA A 65 -3.40 -19.20 -1.76
C ALA A 65 -3.47 -17.68 -1.87
N LYS A 66 -3.01 -16.94 -0.84
CA LYS A 66 -2.96 -15.47 -0.88
C LYS A 66 -1.94 -14.97 -1.90
N VAL A 67 -0.74 -15.55 -1.96
CA VAL A 67 0.28 -15.20 -2.95
C VAL A 67 -0.26 -15.43 -4.37
N LEU A 68 -0.88 -16.59 -4.61
CA LEU A 68 -1.51 -16.92 -5.89
C LEU A 68 -2.64 -15.94 -6.24
N GLN A 69 -3.46 -15.56 -5.25
CA GLN A 69 -4.50 -14.55 -5.44
C GLN A 69 -3.91 -13.21 -5.90
N ILE A 70 -2.82 -12.74 -5.29
CA ILE A 70 -2.20 -11.45 -5.66
C ILE A 70 -1.64 -11.50 -7.08
N VAL A 71 -0.94 -12.58 -7.44
CA VAL A 71 -0.44 -12.81 -8.80
C VAL A 71 -1.59 -12.85 -9.81
N TRP A 72 -2.70 -13.51 -9.45
CA TRP A 72 -3.92 -13.58 -10.25
C TRP A 72 -4.56 -12.21 -10.45
N ILE A 73 -4.70 -11.42 -9.39
CA ILE A 73 -5.20 -10.04 -9.44
C ILE A 73 -4.32 -9.20 -10.36
N ALA A 74 -2.99 -9.21 -10.17
CA ALA A 74 -2.05 -8.48 -11.01
C ALA A 74 -2.21 -8.85 -12.49
N PHE A 75 -2.25 -10.14 -12.81
CA PHE A 75 -2.40 -10.64 -14.18
C PHE A 75 -3.66 -10.10 -14.85
N PHE A 76 -4.82 -10.24 -14.22
CA PHE A 76 -6.08 -9.78 -14.80
C PHE A 76 -6.21 -8.26 -14.80
N LEU A 77 -5.62 -7.55 -13.83
CA LEU A 77 -5.60 -6.10 -13.82
C LEU A 77 -4.75 -5.54 -14.97
N ILE A 78 -3.61 -6.18 -15.30
CA ILE A 78 -2.80 -5.84 -16.47
C ILE A 78 -3.60 -6.04 -17.75
N LEU A 79 -4.25 -7.20 -17.93
CA LEU A 79 -5.06 -7.48 -19.12
C LEU A 79 -6.24 -6.51 -19.27
N LEU A 80 -6.90 -6.20 -18.15
CA LEU A 80 -7.99 -5.23 -18.08
C LEU A 80 -7.50 -3.85 -18.52
N LEU A 81 -6.39 -3.38 -17.95
CA LEU A 81 -5.84 -2.07 -18.27
C LEU A 81 -5.31 -2.01 -19.71
N ALA A 82 -4.61 -3.04 -20.19
CA ALA A 82 -4.11 -3.12 -21.56
C ALA A 82 -5.25 -3.00 -22.58
N ARG A 83 -6.40 -3.64 -22.34
CA ARG A 83 -7.54 -3.55 -23.25
C ARG A 83 -8.32 -2.24 -23.12
N ILE A 84 -8.48 -1.69 -21.92
CA ILE A 84 -9.21 -0.42 -21.72
C ILE A 84 -8.41 0.75 -22.28
N SER A 85 -7.11 0.79 -22.01
CA SER A 85 -6.23 1.86 -22.49
C SER A 85 -5.80 1.70 -23.95
N ASN A 86 -6.04 0.52 -24.55
CA ASN A 86 -5.49 0.10 -25.85
C ASN A 86 -3.95 0.16 -25.92
N ILE A 87 -3.27 0.00 -24.77
CA ILE A 87 -1.81 -0.03 -24.67
C ILE A 87 -1.35 -1.47 -24.51
N ARG A 88 -1.26 -2.20 -25.64
CA ARG A 88 -0.75 -3.59 -25.66
C ARG A 88 0.64 -3.72 -25.05
N LYS A 89 1.44 -2.65 -25.07
CA LYS A 89 2.78 -2.66 -24.46
C LYS A 89 2.75 -3.05 -23.00
N LEU A 90 1.67 -2.83 -22.24
CA LEU A 90 1.54 -3.20 -20.82
C LEU A 90 1.64 -4.71 -20.58
N GLU A 91 1.36 -5.54 -21.58
CA GLU A 91 1.48 -7.00 -21.49
C GLU A 91 2.94 -7.44 -21.22
N PHE A 92 3.94 -6.56 -21.42
CA PHE A 92 5.34 -6.83 -21.03
C PHE A 92 5.54 -7.06 -19.52
N LEU A 93 4.60 -6.61 -18.68
CA LEU A 93 4.63 -6.84 -17.23
C LEU A 93 4.23 -8.28 -16.86
N ILE A 94 3.53 -9.00 -17.74
CA ILE A 94 3.06 -10.37 -17.47
C ILE A 94 4.23 -11.35 -17.23
N PRO A 95 5.31 -11.36 -18.04
CA PRO A 95 6.50 -12.14 -17.74
C PRO A 95 7.07 -11.94 -16.32
N LEU A 96 6.98 -10.73 -15.76
CA LEU A 96 7.49 -10.45 -14.40
C LEU A 96 6.68 -11.16 -13.30
N LEU A 97 5.43 -11.55 -13.58
CA LEU A 97 4.58 -12.29 -12.65
C LEU A 97 4.97 -13.77 -12.51
N PHE A 98 5.75 -14.31 -13.45
CA PHE A 98 6.25 -15.68 -13.34
C PHE A 98 7.31 -15.83 -12.25
N VAL A 99 8.07 -14.77 -11.93
CA VAL A 99 9.08 -14.80 -10.87
C VAL A 99 8.43 -15.11 -9.52
N PRO A 100 7.37 -14.40 -9.08
CA PRO A 100 6.55 -14.81 -7.96
C PRO A 100 6.11 -16.27 -7.99
N LEU A 101 5.59 -16.72 -9.13
CA LEU A 101 4.98 -18.04 -9.28
C LEU A 101 5.98 -19.19 -9.09
N LEU A 102 7.23 -18.99 -9.49
CA LEU A 102 8.31 -19.98 -9.30
C LEU A 102 8.73 -20.12 -7.83
N VAL A 103 8.49 -19.09 -7.03
CA VAL A 103 9.04 -18.96 -5.68
C VAL A 103 7.99 -19.23 -4.59
N VAL A 104 6.69 -19.27 -4.94
CA VAL A 104 5.58 -19.46 -3.98
C VAL A 104 5.74 -20.68 -3.06
N PHE A 105 6.31 -21.77 -3.57
CA PHE A 105 6.45 -23.04 -2.86
C PHE A 105 7.78 -23.20 -2.10
N TYR A 106 8.60 -22.14 -2.03
CA TYR A 106 9.82 -22.12 -1.23
C TYR A 106 9.55 -21.61 0.20
N ASN A 107 10.60 -21.61 1.05
CA ASN A 107 10.53 -21.20 2.46
C ASN A 107 9.86 -19.82 2.68
N THR A 108 9.32 -19.61 3.88
CA THR A 108 8.56 -18.41 4.28
C THR A 108 9.21 -17.05 3.95
N PRO A 109 10.54 -16.81 4.05
CA PRO A 109 11.12 -15.51 3.70
C PRO A 109 10.94 -15.18 2.21
N TRP A 110 11.00 -16.20 1.37
CA TRP A 110 10.82 -16.05 -0.07
C TRP A 110 9.37 -15.75 -0.44
N GLN A 111 8.40 -16.21 0.36
CA GLN A 111 6.99 -15.89 0.17
C GLN A 111 6.74 -14.38 0.43
N THR A 112 7.36 -13.79 1.46
CA THR A 112 7.28 -12.34 1.74
C THR A 112 7.85 -11.50 0.59
N ILE A 113 9.03 -11.86 0.10
CA ILE A 113 9.67 -11.19 -1.05
C ILE A 113 8.76 -11.30 -2.28
N THR A 114 8.22 -12.49 -2.51
CA THR A 114 7.32 -12.79 -3.63
C THR A 114 6.05 -11.95 -3.57
N MET A 115 5.41 -11.87 -2.40
CA MET A 115 4.25 -11.01 -2.18
C MET A 115 4.59 -9.55 -2.43
N SER A 116 5.75 -9.08 -1.95
CA SER A 116 6.20 -7.70 -2.13
C SER A 116 6.37 -7.34 -3.61
N ILE A 117 6.99 -8.23 -4.40
CA ILE A 117 7.15 -8.05 -5.85
C ILE A 117 5.78 -8.01 -6.54
N ALA A 118 4.88 -8.92 -6.21
CA ALA A 118 3.55 -8.96 -6.83
C ALA A 118 2.73 -7.70 -6.53
N HIS A 119 2.75 -7.21 -5.27
CA HIS A 119 2.12 -5.94 -4.91
C HIS A 119 2.76 -4.74 -5.61
N TYR A 120 4.09 -4.74 -5.77
CA TYR A 120 4.78 -3.69 -6.53
C TYR A 120 4.31 -3.64 -7.99
N ILE A 121 4.10 -4.79 -8.63
CA ILE A 121 3.53 -4.87 -9.98
C ILE A 121 2.09 -4.32 -10.00
N ILE A 122 1.25 -4.65 -9.01
CA ILE A 122 -0.08 -4.05 -8.86
C ILE A 122 0.02 -2.53 -8.72
N GLY A 123 1.01 -2.04 -7.96
CA GLY A 123 1.28 -0.61 -7.78
C GLY A 123 1.59 0.09 -9.09
N ILE A 124 2.45 -0.51 -9.93
CA ILE A 124 2.74 -0.04 -11.29
C ILE A 124 1.43 0.08 -12.10
N VAL A 125 0.57 -0.93 -12.07
CA VAL A 125 -0.69 -0.94 -12.82
C VAL A 125 -1.64 0.18 -12.36
N PHE A 126 -1.82 0.34 -11.05
CA PHE A 126 -2.64 1.43 -10.50
C PHE A 126 -2.05 2.81 -10.76
N PHE A 127 -0.74 2.95 -10.77
CA PHE A 127 -0.07 4.19 -11.11
C PHE A 127 -0.25 4.56 -12.59
N ILE A 128 -0.18 3.57 -13.49
CA ILE A 128 -0.49 3.77 -14.92
C ILE A 128 -1.94 4.19 -15.08
N LEU A 129 -2.86 3.53 -14.36
CA LEU A 129 -4.26 3.93 -14.33
C LEU A 129 -4.41 5.37 -13.83
N PHE A 130 -3.70 5.76 -12.77
CA PHE A 130 -3.73 7.12 -12.23
C PHE A 130 -3.26 8.18 -13.25
N ILE A 131 -2.17 7.92 -13.98
CA ILE A 131 -1.59 8.89 -14.93
C ILE A 131 -2.43 8.99 -16.21
N LEU A 132 -2.85 7.86 -16.78
CA LEU A 132 -3.44 7.82 -18.12
C LEU A 132 -4.94 8.10 -18.14
N SER A 133 -5.55 8.11 -16.97
CA SER A 133 -6.97 8.24 -16.81
C SER A 133 -7.48 9.67 -16.88
N THR A 134 -8.73 9.84 -17.33
CA THR A 134 -9.49 11.09 -17.14
C THR A 134 -9.73 11.41 -15.66
N ARG A 135 -10.16 12.65 -15.36
CA ARG A 135 -10.28 13.18 -13.98
C ARG A 135 -10.95 12.23 -12.98
N LYS A 136 -11.96 11.45 -13.38
CA LYS A 136 -12.75 10.63 -12.46
C LYS A 136 -12.20 9.21 -12.24
N ILE A 137 -11.63 8.59 -13.26
CA ILE A 137 -11.00 7.25 -13.13
C ILE A 137 -9.64 7.36 -12.41
N LYS A 138 -9.05 8.56 -12.35
CA LYS A 138 -7.77 8.86 -11.67
C LYS A 138 -7.86 8.48 -10.19
N HIS A 139 -9.03 8.65 -9.58
CA HIS A 139 -9.30 8.21 -8.20
C HIS A 139 -9.18 6.70 -8.01
N SER A 140 -9.52 5.88 -9.00
CA SER A 140 -9.33 4.43 -8.91
C SER A 140 -7.84 4.07 -8.81
N GLY A 141 -7.01 4.66 -9.68
CA GLY A 141 -5.56 4.51 -9.59
C GLY A 141 -4.99 5.03 -8.27
N LEU A 142 -5.52 6.15 -7.78
CA LEU A 142 -5.15 6.75 -6.50
C LEU A 142 -5.41 5.79 -5.32
N PHE A 143 -6.64 5.29 -5.17
CA PHE A 143 -6.98 4.34 -4.10
C PHE A 143 -6.25 3.00 -4.25
N GLY A 144 -5.96 2.57 -5.48
CA GLY A 144 -5.15 1.38 -5.72
C GLY A 144 -3.68 1.54 -5.33
N LEU A 145 -3.11 2.74 -5.45
CA LEU A 145 -1.78 3.05 -4.90
C LEU A 145 -1.79 3.04 -3.38
N ALA A 146 -2.81 3.64 -2.75
CA ALA A 146 -3.00 3.59 -1.30
C ALA A 146 -3.11 2.14 -0.80
N TYR A 147 -3.82 1.27 -1.52
CA TYR A 147 -3.89 -0.17 -1.25
C TYR A 147 -2.49 -0.79 -1.21
N VAL A 148 -1.66 -0.60 -2.25
CA VAL A 148 -0.31 -1.17 -2.30
C VAL A 148 0.58 -0.62 -1.19
N PHE A 149 0.55 0.69 -0.97
CA PHE A 149 1.30 1.34 0.10
C PHE A 149 0.91 0.79 1.47
N SER A 150 -0.39 0.62 1.73
CA SER A 150 -0.87 0.06 3.00
C SER A 150 -0.39 -1.36 3.25
N ILE A 151 -0.30 -2.19 2.21
CA ILE A 151 0.24 -3.55 2.34
C ILE A 151 1.73 -3.52 2.66
N ILE A 152 2.50 -2.68 1.97
CA ILE A 152 3.94 -2.55 2.23
C ILE A 152 4.16 -2.08 3.67
N LEU A 153 3.37 -1.12 4.14
CA LEU A 153 3.48 -0.63 5.51
C LEU A 153 3.17 -1.74 6.53
N ILE A 154 2.06 -2.47 6.36
CA ILE A 154 1.69 -3.59 7.26
C ILE A 154 2.77 -4.68 7.26
N LEU A 155 3.32 -5.04 6.09
CA LEU A 155 4.40 -6.02 5.97
C LEU A 155 5.66 -5.59 6.73
N LEU A 156 5.96 -4.29 6.73
CA LEU A 156 7.15 -3.75 7.39
C LEU A 156 6.95 -3.55 8.90
N THR A 157 5.73 -3.31 9.36
CA THR A 157 5.45 -3.07 10.79
C THR A 157 5.00 -4.31 11.55
N SER A 158 4.54 -5.36 10.87
CA SER A 158 3.88 -6.50 11.53
C SER A 158 4.11 -7.83 10.84
N GLY A 159 5.00 -7.87 9.85
CA GLY A 159 5.33 -9.08 9.11
C GLY A 159 4.14 -9.73 8.41
N LEU A 160 4.24 -11.05 8.20
CA LEU A 160 3.21 -11.85 7.53
C LEU A 160 2.01 -12.15 8.44
N SER A 161 2.22 -12.29 9.74
CA SER A 161 1.15 -12.54 10.72
C SER A 161 0.18 -11.36 10.77
N GLY A 162 0.70 -10.14 10.87
CA GLY A 162 -0.10 -8.92 10.83
C GLY A 162 -0.89 -8.76 9.53
N LEU A 163 -0.35 -9.25 8.41
CA LEU A 163 -1.06 -9.19 7.13
C LEU A 163 -2.37 -9.98 7.20
N ASN A 164 -2.41 -11.19 7.77
CA ASN A 164 -3.65 -11.97 7.86
C ASN A 164 -4.73 -11.31 8.72
N GLU A 165 -4.32 -10.68 9.82
CA GLU A 165 -5.23 -10.04 10.76
C GLU A 165 -5.76 -8.70 10.24
N ILE A 166 -4.93 -7.97 9.48
CA ILE A 166 -5.14 -6.54 9.19
C ILE A 166 -5.44 -6.31 7.70
N ILE A 167 -5.52 -7.35 6.87
CA ILE A 167 -5.78 -7.22 5.42
C ILE A 167 -7.11 -6.54 5.07
N PHE A 168 -8.07 -6.48 5.99
CA PHE A 168 -9.30 -5.74 5.75
C PHE A 168 -9.04 -4.25 5.42
N ILE A 169 -7.96 -3.65 5.94
CA ILE A 169 -7.59 -2.25 5.68
C ILE A 169 -7.26 -2.03 4.20
N PRO A 170 -6.25 -2.71 3.62
CA PRO A 170 -6.00 -2.63 2.19
C PRO A 170 -7.23 -3.05 1.38
N ASN A 171 -7.96 -4.09 1.79
CA ASN A 171 -9.14 -4.53 1.06
C ASN A 171 -10.23 -3.45 0.95
N ILE A 172 -10.44 -2.62 1.98
CA ILE A 172 -11.35 -1.47 1.89
C ILE A 172 -10.86 -0.45 0.84
N LEU A 173 -9.57 -0.15 0.80
CA LEU A 173 -8.99 0.76 -0.20
C LEU A 173 -9.14 0.19 -1.62
N LEU A 174 -8.93 -1.12 -1.79
CA LEU A 174 -9.14 -1.81 -3.07
C LEU A 174 -10.62 -1.82 -3.48
N LEU A 175 -11.53 -2.04 -2.53
CA LEU A 175 -12.97 -1.97 -2.76
C LEU A 175 -13.36 -0.58 -3.27
N ILE A 176 -12.88 0.49 -2.62
CA ILE A 176 -13.10 1.87 -3.06
C ILE A 176 -12.51 2.07 -4.47
N ALA A 177 -11.28 1.60 -4.72
CA ALA A 177 -10.64 1.68 -6.02
C ALA A 177 -11.50 1.04 -7.12
N PHE A 178 -12.07 -0.15 -6.87
CA PHE A 178 -12.98 -0.81 -7.80
C PHE A 178 -14.30 -0.05 -7.96
N VAL A 179 -14.91 0.48 -6.90
CA VAL A 179 -16.12 1.32 -7.02
C VAL A 179 -15.89 2.50 -7.96
N TYR A 180 -14.79 3.23 -7.81
CA TYR A 180 -14.42 4.33 -8.72
C TYR A 180 -14.16 3.83 -10.14
N PHE A 181 -13.48 2.69 -10.28
CA PHE A 181 -13.23 2.08 -11.59
C PHE A 181 -14.54 1.77 -12.32
N ILE A 182 -15.53 1.21 -11.63
CA ILE A 182 -16.80 0.80 -12.22
C ILE A 182 -17.63 2.00 -12.60
N ARG A 183 -17.70 2.98 -11.70
CA ARG A 183 -18.54 4.16 -11.87
C ARG A 183 -18.09 5.01 -13.05
N TYR A 184 -16.80 5.05 -13.33
CA TYR A 184 -16.23 5.98 -14.31
C TYR A 184 -15.44 5.32 -15.45
N GLY A 185 -14.91 4.12 -15.26
CA GLY A 185 -13.99 3.43 -16.18
C GLY A 185 -14.60 2.82 -17.42
N LEU A 186 -15.93 2.65 -17.43
CA LEU A 186 -16.62 1.84 -18.43
C LEU A 186 -17.46 2.66 -19.42
N GLU A 187 -17.44 3.99 -19.32
CA GLU A 187 -17.78 4.89 -20.44
C GLU A 187 -16.59 4.90 -21.40
N PHE A 188 -16.39 3.80 -22.14
CA PHE A 188 -15.22 3.56 -23.00
C PHE A 188 -14.98 4.68 -24.03
N ASP A 189 -16.02 5.43 -24.41
CA ASP A 189 -15.90 6.57 -25.32
C ASP A 189 -15.04 7.71 -24.74
N HIS A 190 -14.81 7.75 -23.42
CA HIS A 190 -13.92 8.72 -22.77
C HIS A 190 -12.45 8.26 -22.68
N PHE A 191 -12.15 6.98 -22.88
CA PHE A 191 -10.78 6.52 -23.17
C PHE A 191 -10.43 6.72 -24.66
N VAL A 192 -11.46 6.82 -25.53
CA VAL A 192 -11.32 6.85 -26.99
C VAL A 192 -11.04 8.26 -27.48
N ARG A 193 -9.78 8.61 -27.28
CA ARG A 193 -8.86 9.35 -28.14
C ARG A 193 -7.94 10.00 -27.12
N PRO A 194 -6.75 9.44 -26.85
CA PRO A 194 -5.65 10.30 -26.47
C PRO A 194 -5.71 11.45 -27.46
N GLN A 195 -6.10 12.64 -27.00
CA GLN A 195 -6.09 13.81 -27.86
C GLN A 195 -4.73 13.75 -28.56
N LYS A 196 -4.72 13.90 -29.88
CA LYS A 196 -3.51 13.80 -30.72
C LYS A 196 -2.33 14.64 -30.16
N LEU A 197 -2.60 15.52 -29.20
CA LEU A 197 -1.67 16.24 -28.33
C LEU A 197 -0.65 15.43 -27.50
N LYS A 198 -0.84 14.16 -27.08
CA LYS A 198 0.10 13.54 -26.09
C LYS A 198 0.86 12.28 -26.51
N ILE A 199 0.74 11.80 -27.75
CA ILE A 199 1.49 10.60 -28.23
C ILE A 199 2.88 10.96 -28.77
N LYS A 200 3.14 12.20 -29.24
CA LYS A 200 4.50 12.63 -29.61
C LYS A 200 5.46 12.66 -28.41
N LEU A 201 4.90 12.73 -27.20
CA LEU A 201 5.58 12.60 -25.91
C LEU A 201 5.84 11.13 -25.49
N MET A 202 5.56 10.12 -26.35
CA MET A 202 5.60 8.69 -25.96
C MET A 202 6.93 7.95 -26.15
N ARG A 203 8.03 8.62 -26.56
CA ARG A 203 9.38 8.02 -26.50
C ARG A 203 10.12 8.26 -25.18
N SER A 204 9.78 9.29 -24.40
CA SER A 204 10.33 9.54 -23.04
C SER A 204 9.40 9.27 -21.83
N PRO A 205 8.15 8.76 -21.93
CA PRO A 205 7.23 8.73 -20.79
C PRO A 205 7.53 7.53 -19.89
N LEU A 206 8.01 6.40 -20.45
CA LEU A 206 8.41 5.24 -19.66
C LEU A 206 9.61 5.61 -18.78
N LEU A 207 10.56 6.38 -19.31
CA LEU A 207 11.70 6.85 -18.53
C LEU A 207 11.27 7.86 -17.47
N SER A 208 10.38 8.79 -17.79
CA SER A 208 9.84 9.77 -16.83
C SER A 208 9.01 9.08 -15.73
N PHE A 209 8.25 8.06 -16.11
CA PHE A 209 7.48 7.19 -15.23
C PHE A 209 8.39 6.39 -14.31
N LEU A 210 9.42 5.72 -14.86
CA LEU A 210 10.40 4.98 -14.08
C LEU A 210 11.14 5.91 -13.13
N ARG A 211 11.54 7.11 -13.58
CA ARG A 211 12.14 8.13 -12.72
C ARG A 211 11.21 8.54 -11.58
N LEU A 212 9.92 8.75 -11.86
CA LEU A 212 8.94 9.14 -10.85
C LEU A 212 8.67 8.02 -9.84
N ILE A 213 8.50 6.78 -10.29
CA ILE A 213 8.35 5.62 -9.41
C ILE A 213 9.59 5.44 -8.55
N VAL A 214 10.78 5.42 -9.16
CA VAL A 214 12.05 5.27 -8.43
C VAL A 214 12.21 6.41 -7.42
N TYR A 215 11.90 7.64 -7.80
CA TYR A 215 11.92 8.79 -6.91
C TYR A 215 11.00 8.62 -5.70
N ILE A 216 9.71 8.33 -5.93
CA ILE A 216 8.73 8.11 -4.84
C ILE A 216 9.14 6.93 -3.97
N THR A 217 9.60 5.84 -4.57
CA THR A 217 9.97 4.61 -3.84
C THR A 217 11.20 4.86 -2.96
N LEU A 218 12.25 5.48 -3.50
CA LEU A 218 13.45 5.82 -2.74
C LEU A 218 13.13 6.82 -1.63
N LEU A 219 12.26 7.79 -1.89
CA LEU A 219 11.87 8.79 -0.92
C LEU A 219 11.05 8.16 0.22
N ASN A 220 10.08 7.31 -0.09
CA ASN A 220 9.27 6.62 0.92
C ASN A 220 10.11 5.63 1.72
N ALA A 221 11.02 4.91 1.08
CA ALA A 221 11.99 4.07 1.78
C ALA A 221 12.87 4.90 2.73
N SER A 222 13.35 6.05 2.27
CA SER A 222 14.19 6.95 3.10
C SER A 222 13.41 7.52 4.29
N ILE A 223 12.18 7.99 4.06
CA ILE A 223 11.31 8.54 5.12
C ILE A 223 10.94 7.45 6.12
N LEU A 224 10.62 6.24 5.64
CA LEU A 224 10.30 5.11 6.50
C LEU A 224 11.50 4.70 7.34
N SER A 225 12.68 4.51 6.74
CA SER A 225 13.90 4.17 7.47
C SER A 225 14.26 5.25 8.49
N ALA A 226 14.15 6.52 8.14
CA ALA A 226 14.39 7.62 9.07
C ALA A 226 13.38 7.63 10.22
N SER A 227 12.09 7.44 9.92
CA SER A 227 11.03 7.39 10.93
C SER A 227 11.21 6.21 11.88
N LEU A 228 11.58 5.04 11.36
CA LEU A 228 11.87 3.85 12.15
C LEU A 228 13.08 4.06 13.07
N VAL A 229 14.19 4.57 12.53
CA VAL A 229 15.38 4.85 13.35
C VAL A 229 15.08 5.90 14.43
N LEU A 230 14.30 6.93 14.12
CA LEU A 230 13.89 7.94 15.10
C LEU A 230 12.95 7.37 16.17
N HIS A 231 12.08 6.44 15.78
CA HIS A 231 11.18 5.74 16.69
C HIS A 231 11.99 4.92 17.72
N GLU A 232 12.87 4.05 17.26
CA GLU A 232 13.76 3.28 18.13
C GLU A 232 14.70 4.16 18.97
N ALA A 233 15.22 5.24 18.37
CA ALA A 233 16.02 6.24 19.09
C ALA A 233 15.23 6.93 20.20
N GLY A 234 13.90 7.05 20.08
CA GLY A 234 13.03 7.58 21.12
C GLY A 234 13.01 6.68 22.35
N HIS A 235 12.83 5.36 22.16
CA HIS A 235 12.93 4.37 23.23
C HIS A 235 14.31 4.39 23.88
N LEU A 236 15.37 4.35 23.07
CA LEU A 236 16.75 4.40 23.55
C LEU A 236 17.03 5.66 24.39
N THR A 237 16.70 6.83 23.86
CA THR A 237 16.99 8.12 24.51
C THR A 237 16.22 8.24 25.81
N THR A 238 14.94 7.87 25.81
CA THR A 238 14.09 7.93 26.99
C THR A 238 14.55 6.92 28.04
N GLY A 239 14.84 5.68 27.64
CA GLY A 239 15.41 4.66 28.52
C GLY A 239 16.70 5.12 29.19
N ALA A 240 17.62 5.72 28.43
CA ALA A 240 18.85 6.28 28.97
C ALA A 240 18.61 7.40 29.99
N ILE A 241 17.63 8.29 29.74
CA ILE A 241 17.24 9.35 30.70
C ILE A 241 16.72 8.75 32.02
N TYR A 242 16.01 7.61 31.96
CA TYR A 242 15.54 6.89 33.14
C TYR A 242 16.58 5.92 33.74
N GLY A 243 17.82 5.97 33.28
CA GLY A 243 18.92 5.18 33.84
C GLY A 243 18.99 3.74 33.36
N CYS A 244 18.31 3.38 32.27
CA CYS A 244 18.57 2.10 31.60
C CYS A 244 20.02 2.05 31.07
N GLN A 245 20.62 0.86 31.16
CA GLN A 245 21.91 0.52 30.59
C GLN A 245 21.72 -0.35 29.34
N GLY A 246 22.75 -0.46 28.50
CA GLY A 246 22.57 -1.03 27.17
C GLY A 246 21.88 -0.05 26.23
N GLY A 247 21.86 -0.34 24.93
CA GLY A 247 21.33 0.61 23.96
C GLY A 247 21.64 0.27 22.51
N THR A 248 21.30 -0.94 22.10
CA THR A 248 21.47 -1.37 20.71
C THR A 248 20.13 -1.24 20.01
N ILE A 249 20.08 -0.43 18.95
CA ILE A 249 18.93 -0.38 18.04
C ILE A 249 19.17 -1.44 16.96
N ILE A 250 18.24 -2.39 16.85
CA ILE A 250 18.29 -3.49 15.89
C ILE A 250 17.16 -3.26 14.88
N ILE A 251 17.53 -2.80 13.69
CA ILE A 251 16.58 -2.46 12.61
C ILE A 251 16.22 -3.69 11.77
N LEU A 252 17.16 -4.60 11.60
CA LEU A 252 16.97 -5.81 10.82
C LEU A 252 17.78 -6.93 11.46
N ASP A 253 17.08 -7.95 11.92
CA ASP A 253 17.68 -9.17 12.44
C ASP A 253 17.19 -10.35 11.58
N LEU A 254 18.11 -10.97 10.85
CA LEU A 254 17.80 -11.98 9.82
C LEU A 254 17.59 -13.39 10.40
N PHE A 255 17.93 -13.59 11.68
CA PHE A 255 17.99 -14.89 12.34
C PHE A 255 17.16 -15.07 13.63
N PRO A 256 16.31 -14.15 14.12
CA PRO A 256 15.51 -14.35 15.32
C PRO A 256 14.09 -14.83 15.01
N GLU A 257 13.38 -15.23 16.06
CA GLU A 257 11.95 -15.59 16.01
C GLU A 257 11.03 -14.37 15.77
N THR A 258 11.53 -13.16 16.05
CA THR A 258 10.81 -11.88 15.88
C THR A 258 11.50 -11.00 14.83
N PRO A 259 11.01 -10.96 13.58
CA PRO A 259 11.65 -10.20 12.50
C PRO A 259 11.44 -8.67 12.61
N ASP A 260 10.73 -8.20 13.65
CA ASP A 260 10.38 -6.80 13.82
C ASP A 260 11.56 -6.00 14.40
N PRO A 261 11.68 -4.70 14.08
CA PRO A 261 12.68 -3.81 14.70
C PRO A 261 12.48 -3.69 16.22
N TYR A 262 13.58 -3.58 16.96
CA TYR A 262 13.52 -3.40 18.42
C TYR A 262 14.75 -2.67 18.98
N THR A 263 14.60 -2.13 20.18
CA THR A 263 15.69 -1.54 20.97
C THR A 263 15.96 -2.38 22.22
N GLU A 264 17.19 -2.87 22.38
CA GLU A 264 17.60 -3.61 23.57
C GLU A 264 18.04 -2.68 24.69
N LEU A 265 17.34 -2.74 25.82
CA LEU A 265 17.59 -1.95 27.03
C LEU A 265 17.54 -2.83 28.27
N THR A 266 18.45 -2.60 29.20
CA THR A 266 18.47 -3.20 30.55
C THR A 266 18.14 -2.11 31.56
N CYS A 267 16.93 -2.12 32.08
CA CYS A 267 16.42 -1.05 32.92
C CYS A 267 16.44 -1.43 34.41
N PRO A 268 16.83 -0.51 35.32
CA PRO A 268 16.61 -0.72 36.75
C PRO A 268 15.11 -0.72 37.05
N GLU A 269 14.62 -1.67 37.87
CA GLU A 269 13.20 -1.72 38.25
C GLU A 269 12.80 -0.56 39.19
N PRO A 270 11.56 -0.03 39.12
CA PRO A 270 10.58 -0.08 38.03
C PRO A 270 10.53 1.25 37.23
N ILE A 271 10.76 1.20 35.92
CA ILE A 271 10.49 2.32 35.00
C ILE A 271 9.03 2.29 34.58
N GLN A 272 8.45 3.46 34.34
CA GLN A 272 7.12 3.57 33.76
C GLN A 272 7.16 3.13 32.28
N GLU A 273 6.85 1.86 32.02
CA GLU A 273 6.80 1.25 30.68
C GLU A 273 5.96 2.08 29.70
N VAL A 274 4.89 2.72 30.18
CA VAL A 274 4.05 3.63 29.40
C VAL A 274 4.85 4.79 28.79
N ILE A 275 5.77 5.40 29.55
CA ILE A 275 6.58 6.53 29.05
C ILE A 275 7.55 6.03 27.99
N LEU A 276 8.17 4.87 28.23
CA LEU A 276 9.07 4.25 27.27
C LEU A 276 8.33 3.93 25.97
N ALA A 277 7.15 3.31 26.05
CA ALA A 277 6.29 2.99 24.92
C ALA A 277 5.88 4.23 24.11
N LEU A 278 5.44 5.32 24.77
CA LEU A 278 5.03 6.53 24.07
C LEU A 278 6.21 7.29 23.44
N SER A 279 7.43 7.08 23.93
CA SER A 279 8.58 7.87 23.50
C SER A 279 8.98 7.66 22.04
N GLY A 280 8.84 6.45 21.51
CA GLY A 280 9.14 6.16 20.10
C GLY A 280 8.22 6.97 19.17
N PHE A 281 6.92 7.00 19.45
CA PHE A 281 5.96 7.85 18.74
C PHE A 281 6.32 9.34 18.84
N MET A 282 6.61 9.84 20.04
CA MET A 282 6.87 11.26 20.29
C MET A 282 8.14 11.78 19.60
N PHE A 283 9.14 10.93 19.36
CA PHE A 283 10.38 11.31 18.69
C PHE A 283 10.23 11.49 17.17
N VAL A 284 9.26 10.82 16.55
CA VAL A 284 9.01 10.96 15.10
C VAL A 284 8.19 12.23 14.78
N ILE A 285 7.36 12.71 15.71
CA ILE A 285 6.50 13.90 15.48
C ILE A 285 7.30 15.16 15.08
N PRO A 286 8.38 15.56 15.79
CA PRO A 286 9.19 16.71 15.38
C PRO A 286 9.72 16.59 13.95
N PHE A 287 10.05 15.38 13.50
CA PHE A 287 10.50 15.15 12.12
C PHE A 287 9.40 15.44 11.10
N GLY A 288 8.16 15.04 11.37
CA GLY A 288 7.01 15.38 10.52
C GLY A 288 6.70 16.89 10.49
N ILE A 289 6.87 17.57 11.63
CA ILE A 289 6.68 19.02 11.76
C ILE A 289 7.66 19.79 10.86
N ILE A 290 8.90 19.33 10.69
CA ILE A 290 9.88 19.98 9.80
C ILE A 290 9.33 20.10 8.37
N PHE A 291 8.65 19.06 7.87
CA PHE A 291 8.07 19.09 6.53
C PHE A 291 6.94 20.12 6.39
N LEU A 292 6.16 20.39 7.46
CA LEU A 292 5.14 21.44 7.44
C LEU A 292 5.75 22.85 7.23
N PHE A 293 7.00 23.06 7.63
CA PHE A 293 7.70 24.34 7.47
C PHE A 293 8.38 24.50 6.11
N LEU A 294 8.45 23.46 5.29
CA LEU A 294 8.95 23.59 3.92
C LEU A 294 7.99 24.44 3.11
N ARG A 295 8.44 25.64 2.72
CA ARG A 295 7.63 26.65 2.00
C ARG A 295 7.19 26.20 0.60
N ARG A 296 7.80 25.15 0.04
CA ARG A 296 7.48 24.68 -1.31
C ARG A 296 6.39 23.60 -1.24
N PHE A 297 5.41 23.75 -2.12
CA PHE A 297 4.52 22.66 -2.53
C PHE A 297 5.31 21.82 -3.53
N PRO A 298 5.29 20.47 -3.46
CA PRO A 298 4.40 19.58 -2.70
C PRO A 298 4.97 19.05 -1.37
N GLU A 299 6.17 19.48 -0.95
CA GLU A 299 6.94 18.80 0.11
C GLU A 299 6.27 18.82 1.49
N LYS A 300 5.39 19.79 1.77
CA LYS A 300 4.61 19.82 3.01
C LYS A 300 3.75 18.56 3.24
N ASN A 301 3.34 17.87 2.17
CA ASN A 301 2.49 16.69 2.27
C ASN A 301 3.25 15.48 2.84
N PHE A 302 4.59 15.50 2.83
CA PHE A 302 5.41 14.50 3.54
C PHE A 302 5.15 14.51 5.05
N ALA A 303 4.69 15.61 5.63
CA ALA A 303 4.30 15.63 7.03
C ALA A 303 3.21 14.61 7.33
N TYR A 304 2.20 14.48 6.47
CA TYR A 304 1.15 13.46 6.63
C TYR A 304 1.70 12.05 6.52
N VAL A 305 2.64 11.82 5.60
CA VAL A 305 3.33 10.53 5.45
C VAL A 305 4.08 10.17 6.73
N VAL A 306 4.89 11.10 7.26
CA VAL A 306 5.67 10.92 8.50
C VAL A 306 4.76 10.72 9.71
N PHE A 307 3.69 11.53 9.87
CA PHE A 307 2.75 11.36 10.97
C PHE A 307 1.99 10.04 10.90
N GLY A 308 1.57 9.63 9.71
CA GLY A 308 0.94 8.34 9.52
C GLY A 308 1.89 7.18 9.86
N MET A 309 3.14 7.25 9.41
CA MET A 309 4.18 6.29 9.79
C MET A 309 4.46 6.29 11.30
N ALA A 310 4.53 7.45 11.96
CA ALA A 310 4.73 7.53 13.40
C ALA A 310 3.64 6.79 14.18
N ILE A 311 2.37 6.99 13.79
CA ILE A 311 1.22 6.31 14.40
C ILE A 311 1.27 4.80 14.12
N SER A 312 1.61 4.39 12.89
CA SER A 312 1.69 2.97 12.53
C SER A 312 2.85 2.25 13.20
N LEU A 313 4.03 2.88 13.32
CA LEU A 313 5.20 2.30 13.99
C LEU A 313 4.93 2.11 15.49
N GLY A 314 4.41 3.13 16.15
CA GLY A 314 4.06 3.05 17.58
C GLY A 314 2.78 2.26 17.88
N ALA A 315 2.17 1.59 16.89
CA ALA A 315 0.93 0.87 17.10
C ALA A 315 1.06 -0.23 18.16
N GLN A 316 2.16 -0.99 18.15
CA GLN A 316 2.39 -2.06 19.13
C GLN A 316 2.70 -1.50 20.52
N ASP A 317 3.47 -0.42 20.61
CA ASP A 317 3.76 0.27 21.87
C ASP A 317 2.50 0.74 22.59
N MET A 318 1.46 1.12 21.83
CA MET A 318 0.19 1.54 22.44
C MET A 318 -0.47 0.43 23.25
N LEU A 319 -0.11 -0.85 23.09
CA LEU A 319 -0.61 -1.92 23.95
C LEU A 319 -0.12 -1.78 25.40
N LEU A 320 1.11 -1.28 25.57
CA LEU A 320 1.70 -0.99 26.89
C LEU A 320 1.06 0.25 27.52
N ALA A 321 0.73 1.26 26.71
CA ALA A 321 0.07 2.47 27.17
C ALA A 321 -1.44 2.25 27.45
N PHE A 322 -2.07 1.39 26.66
CA PHE A 322 -3.50 1.11 26.72
C PHE A 322 -3.73 -0.40 26.55
N PRO A 323 -4.13 -1.12 27.61
CA PRO A 323 -4.23 -2.58 27.60
C PRO A 323 -5.50 -3.10 26.90
N PHE A 324 -5.88 -2.49 25.78
CA PHE A 324 -6.96 -2.96 24.93
C PHE A 324 -6.36 -3.68 23.73
N LEU A 325 -6.70 -4.96 23.59
CA LEU A 325 -6.23 -5.83 22.50
C LEU A 325 -6.42 -5.22 21.10
N TYR A 326 -7.43 -4.36 20.90
CA TYR A 326 -7.76 -3.80 19.59
C TYR A 326 -7.03 -2.50 19.24
N ILE A 327 -6.31 -1.87 20.18
CA ILE A 327 -5.71 -0.55 19.99
C ILE A 327 -4.60 -0.54 18.93
N PRO A 328 -3.66 -1.50 18.88
CA PRO A 328 -2.62 -1.52 17.86
C PRO A 328 -3.21 -1.50 16.44
N TYR A 329 -4.29 -2.24 16.22
CA TYR A 329 -4.96 -2.30 14.93
C TYR A 329 -5.64 -0.97 14.54
N ILE A 330 -6.23 -0.27 15.51
CA ILE A 330 -6.82 1.06 15.28
C ILE A 330 -5.73 2.06 14.90
N PHE A 331 -4.62 2.06 15.64
CA PHE A 331 -3.49 2.96 15.36
C PHE A 331 -2.87 2.64 14.01
N MET A 332 -2.63 1.38 13.70
CA MET A 332 -2.12 0.96 12.40
C MET A 332 -3.08 1.35 11.27
N PHE A 333 -4.40 1.24 11.44
CA PHE A 333 -5.37 1.71 10.46
C PHE A 333 -5.31 3.22 10.26
N VAL A 334 -5.38 3.99 11.33
CA VAL A 334 -5.36 5.45 11.28
C VAL A 334 -4.04 5.95 10.68
N GLY A 335 -2.92 5.41 11.15
CA GLY A 335 -1.59 5.76 10.67
C GLY A 335 -1.41 5.44 9.19
N THR A 336 -1.76 4.23 8.77
CA THR A 336 -1.67 3.80 7.37
C THR A 336 -2.57 4.63 6.47
N PHE A 337 -3.79 4.95 6.93
CA PHE A 337 -4.73 5.78 6.18
C PHE A 337 -4.19 7.21 6.01
N ILE A 338 -3.65 7.82 7.06
CA ILE A 338 -3.05 9.16 7.02
C ILE A 338 -1.82 9.17 6.12
N ALA A 339 -0.95 8.17 6.23
CA ALA A 339 0.24 8.08 5.40
C ALA A 339 -0.12 7.90 3.92
N ALA A 340 -1.08 7.01 3.62
CA ALA A 340 -1.62 6.85 2.28
C ALA A 340 -2.19 8.18 1.76
N LEU A 341 -3.00 8.89 2.55
CA LEU A 341 -3.53 10.20 2.17
C LEU A 341 -2.41 11.21 1.85
N GLY A 342 -1.33 11.22 2.63
CA GLY A 342 -0.14 12.03 2.36
C GLY A 342 0.47 11.72 1.00
N GLU A 343 0.68 10.45 0.67
CA GLU A 343 1.12 9.99 -0.66
C GLU A 343 0.17 10.44 -1.77
N LEU A 344 -1.14 10.32 -1.54
CA LEU A 344 -2.15 10.73 -2.51
C LEU A 344 -2.03 12.22 -2.84
N LEU A 345 -1.86 13.06 -1.83
CA LEU A 345 -1.68 14.51 -1.98
C LEU A 345 -0.36 14.85 -2.67
N LEU A 346 0.74 14.16 -2.32
CA LEU A 346 2.05 14.34 -2.98
C LEU A 346 1.98 14.08 -4.48
N ILE A 347 1.40 12.94 -4.87
CA ILE A 347 1.29 12.56 -6.28
C ILE A 347 0.32 13.51 -7.02
N TYR A 348 -0.80 13.87 -6.38
CA TYR A 348 -1.75 14.81 -6.97
C TYR A 348 -1.09 16.16 -7.26
N ASP A 349 -0.43 16.76 -6.27
CA ASP A 349 0.20 18.06 -6.40
C ASP A 349 1.34 18.03 -7.43
N TYR A 350 2.19 17.01 -7.41
CA TYR A 350 3.26 16.83 -8.40
C TYR A 350 2.72 16.79 -9.84
N THR A 351 1.64 16.04 -10.07
CA THR A 351 1.04 15.97 -11.42
C THR A 351 0.36 17.27 -11.82
N SER A 352 -0.28 18.00 -10.89
CA SER A 352 -0.95 19.27 -11.19
C SER A 352 0.01 20.40 -11.54
N HIS A 353 1.18 20.46 -10.89
CA HIS A 353 2.18 21.51 -11.12
C HIS A 353 2.82 21.41 -12.51
N HIS A 354 2.99 20.18 -13.01
CA HIS A 354 3.58 19.95 -14.31
C HIS A 354 2.65 20.36 -15.47
N ASP A 355 1.33 20.24 -15.29
CA ASP A 355 0.35 20.66 -16.31
C ASP A 355 0.30 22.21 -16.44
N HIS A 356 0.46 22.97 -15.36
CA HIS A 356 0.40 24.45 -15.39
C HIS A 356 1.61 25.13 -16.04
N HIS A 357 2.82 24.56 -15.89
CA HIS A 357 4.01 25.13 -16.53
C HIS A 357 4.01 24.96 -18.06
N HIS A 358 3.35 23.94 -18.58
CA HIS A 358 3.23 23.76 -20.03
C HIS A 358 2.23 24.74 -20.66
N THR A 359 1.11 25.04 -20.00
CA THR A 359 0.12 25.99 -20.54
C THR A 359 0.64 27.42 -20.67
N HIS A 360 1.57 27.84 -19.81
CA HIS A 360 2.11 29.20 -19.87
C HIS A 360 3.23 29.41 -20.90
N CYS A 361 3.94 28.35 -21.29
CA CYS A 361 4.96 28.45 -22.34
C CYS A 361 4.37 28.48 -23.75
N ASP A 362 3.21 27.85 -23.94
CA ASP A 362 2.53 27.84 -25.24
C ASP A 362 1.89 29.22 -25.54
N GLU A 363 1.44 29.96 -24.53
CA GLU A 363 0.88 31.33 -24.70
C GLU A 363 1.93 32.43 -24.95
N MET A 364 3.24 32.16 -24.78
CA MET A 364 4.30 33.13 -25.10
C MET A 364 4.86 32.98 -26.53
N HIS A 365 4.36 32.01 -27.30
CA HIS A 365 4.79 31.74 -28.66
C HIS A 365 3.75 32.03 -29.75
N ASP A 366 2.58 32.53 -29.36
CA ASP A 366 1.58 33.16 -30.24
C ASP A 366 1.59 34.68 -30.04
#